data_AF-A0A8I1TW09-F1
#
_entry.id   AF-A0A8I1TW09-F1
#
_cell.length_a   1.000
_cell.length_b   1.000
_cell.length_c   1.000
_cell.angle_alpha   90.00
_cell.angle_beta   90.00
_cell.angle_gamma   90.00
#
_symmetry.space_group_name_H-M   'P 1'
#
loop_
_entity.id
_entity.type
_entity.pdbx_description
1 polymer ?
#
loop_
_entity_poly.entity_id
_entity_poly.type
_entity_poly.pdbx_seq_one_letter_code
_entity_poly.pdbx_strand_id
1 'polypeptide(L)'
;MAGLGNIVFYADDPRALSRFWAAVFGYEPAEWDAPLESRLLDAGLTPEDLEKRALVEDPAGVGPRLFFHHADRPKQGRNRMHLDISATPGRRPSPRELHAEKDRLVALGAEVVRLVDQQWGPWPEYYFQMRDPEGNEFCLQ
;
A
#
# COMPACT_ATOMS: atom_id res chain seq x y z
N MET A 1 -24.22 -7.74 -3.80
CA MET A 1 -23.70 -6.83 -2.75
C MET A 1 -22.48 -6.12 -3.32
N ALA A 2 -22.22 -4.87 -2.94
CA ALA A 2 -21.04 -4.13 -3.39
C ALA A 2 -19.79 -4.56 -2.60
N GLY A 3 -18.61 -4.47 -3.22
CA GLY A 3 -17.30 -4.72 -2.61
C GLY A 3 -16.32 -3.59 -2.92
N LEU A 4 -15.22 -3.52 -2.17
CA LEU A 4 -14.16 -2.55 -2.42
C LEU A 4 -13.36 -2.97 -3.67
N GLY A 5 -13.34 -2.12 -4.70
CA GLY A 5 -12.66 -2.43 -5.96
C GLY A 5 -11.16 -2.11 -5.92
N ASN A 6 -10.82 -0.82 -5.77
CA ASN A 6 -9.43 -0.35 -5.76
C ASN A 6 -9.18 0.56 -4.55
N ILE A 7 -7.98 0.50 -4.00
CA ILE A 7 -7.37 1.55 -3.18
C ILE A 7 -6.32 2.22 -4.05
N VAL A 8 -6.38 3.54 -4.19
CA VAL A 8 -5.51 4.30 -5.10
C VAL A 8 -4.50 5.12 -4.31
N PHE A 9 -3.23 4.98 -4.67
CA PHE A 9 -2.11 5.76 -4.17
C PHE A 9 -1.61 6.70 -5.27
N TYR A 10 -1.35 7.94 -4.89
CA TYR A 10 -0.48 8.79 -5.69
C TYR A 10 0.97 8.47 -5.34
N ALA A 11 1.82 8.36 -6.35
CA ALA A 11 3.21 7.98 -6.20
C ALA A 11 4.13 8.82 -7.09
N ASP A 12 5.35 9.08 -6.64
CA ASP A 12 6.42 9.63 -7.48
C ASP A 12 7.02 8.52 -8.37
N ASP A 13 7.19 7.29 -7.84
CA ASP A 13 7.54 6.09 -8.60
C ASP A 13 6.48 4.99 -8.39
N PRO A 14 5.46 4.93 -9.25
CA PRO A 14 4.39 3.94 -9.13
C PRO A 14 4.88 2.49 -9.07
N ARG A 15 5.94 2.15 -9.81
CA ARG A 15 6.46 0.76 -9.87
C ARG A 15 7.27 0.41 -8.64
N ALA A 16 8.06 1.33 -8.10
CA ALA A 16 8.78 1.08 -6.86
C ALA A 16 7.80 0.96 -5.69
N LEU A 17 6.85 1.89 -5.59
CA LEU A 17 5.87 1.88 -4.52
C LEU A 17 4.94 0.65 -4.60
N SER A 18 4.55 0.23 -5.80
CA SER A 18 3.76 -1.00 -5.95
C SER A 18 4.50 -2.25 -5.46
N ARG A 19 5.81 -2.36 -5.68
CA ARG A 19 6.59 -3.51 -5.18
C ARG A 19 6.67 -3.55 -3.66
N PHE A 20 6.78 -2.38 -3.02
CA PHE A 20 6.71 -2.29 -1.56
C PHE A 20 5.37 -2.85 -1.05
N TRP A 21 4.25 -2.33 -1.58
CA TRP A 21 2.91 -2.76 -1.15
C TRP A 21 2.57 -4.20 -1.54
N ALA A 22 3.09 -4.70 -2.66
CA ALA A 22 3.04 -6.12 -3.02
C ALA A 22 3.70 -6.97 -1.93
N ALA A 23 4.92 -6.64 -1.52
CA ALA A 23 5.65 -7.36 -0.49
C ALA A 23 5.02 -7.24 0.90
N VAL A 24 4.31 -6.14 1.19
CA VAL A 24 3.54 -5.97 2.44
C VAL A 24 2.43 -7.03 2.51
N PHE A 25 1.61 -7.15 1.47
CA PHE A 25 0.40 -7.98 1.50
C PHE A 25 0.57 -9.38 0.90
N GLY A 26 1.73 -9.70 0.33
CA GLY A 26 1.91 -10.91 -0.48
C GLY A 26 1.07 -10.87 -1.76
N TYR A 27 0.85 -9.66 -2.30
CA TYR A 27 0.15 -9.44 -3.56
C TYR A 27 1.13 -9.55 -4.71
N GLU A 28 0.62 -9.80 -5.92
CA GLU A 28 1.45 -9.88 -7.12
C GLU A 28 1.31 -8.60 -7.95
N PRO A 29 2.41 -8.02 -8.44
CA PRO A 29 2.35 -6.98 -9.46
C PRO A 29 1.62 -7.49 -10.70
N ALA A 30 0.61 -6.75 -11.15
CA ALA A 30 0.02 -6.99 -12.44
C ALA A 30 0.89 -6.38 -13.53
N GLU A 31 1.20 -7.18 -14.55
CA GLU A 31 1.76 -6.68 -15.78
C GLU A 31 0.64 -6.27 -16.74
N TRP A 32 0.92 -5.26 -17.57
CA TRP A 32 0.06 -5.00 -18.71
C TRP A 32 0.22 -6.17 -19.67
N ASP A 33 -0.84 -6.96 -19.88
CA ASP A 33 -0.76 -8.01 -20.89
C ASP A 33 -0.50 -7.40 -22.28
N ALA A 34 0.23 -8.14 -23.14
CA ALA A 34 0.62 -7.66 -24.47
C ALA A 34 -0.59 -7.12 -25.29
N PRO A 35 -1.77 -7.78 -25.28
CA PRO A 35 -2.95 -7.25 -25.95
C PRO A 35 -3.46 -5.91 -25.40
N LEU A 36 -3.40 -5.67 -24.09
CA LEU A 36 -3.77 -4.40 -23.47
C LEU A 36 -2.73 -3.33 -23.76
N GLU A 37 -1.45 -3.65 -23.61
CA GLU A 37 -0.34 -2.74 -23.91
C GLU A 37 -0.42 -2.23 -25.34
N SER A 38 -0.55 -3.12 -26.33
CA SER A 38 -0.68 -2.74 -27.74
C SER A 38 -1.86 -1.79 -27.96
N ARG A 39 -3.03 -2.09 -27.37
CA ARG A 39 -4.22 -1.22 -27.50
C ARG A 39 -4.01 0.16 -26.89
N LEU A 40 -3.25 0.27 -25.80
CA LEU A 40 -2.95 1.54 -25.15
C LEU A 40 -1.97 2.37 -25.99
N LEU A 41 -0.93 1.72 -26.56
CA LEU A 41 0.02 2.38 -27.47
C LEU A 41 -0.67 2.83 -28.77
N ASP A 42 -1.53 2.00 -29.35
CA ASP A 42 -2.32 2.34 -30.55
C ASP A 42 -3.29 3.51 -30.28
N ALA A 43 -3.72 3.69 -29.03
CA ALA A 43 -4.54 4.81 -28.59
C ALA A 43 -3.73 6.11 -28.35
N GLY A 44 -2.41 6.09 -28.59
CA GLY A 44 -1.53 7.26 -28.53
C GLY A 44 -0.80 7.44 -27.20
N LEU A 45 -0.84 6.47 -26.28
CA LEU A 45 0.03 6.48 -25.10
C LEU A 45 1.46 6.10 -25.49
N THR A 46 2.42 6.66 -24.77
CA THR A 46 3.83 6.28 -24.90
C THR A 46 4.19 5.19 -23.88
N PRO A 47 5.30 4.45 -24.07
CA PRO A 47 5.82 3.56 -23.03
C PRO A 47 6.00 4.26 -21.68
N GLU A 48 6.45 5.52 -21.68
CA GLU A 48 6.59 6.34 -20.47
C GLU A 48 5.24 6.58 -19.76
N ASP A 49 4.14 6.75 -20.52
CA ASP A 49 2.82 6.90 -19.92
C ASP A 49 2.33 5.61 -19.24
N LEU A 50 2.77 4.45 -19.71
CA LEU A 50 2.46 3.16 -19.08
C LEU A 50 3.24 2.97 -17.77
N GLU A 51 4.42 3.57 -17.64
CA GLU A 51 5.23 3.54 -16.42
C GLU A 51 4.67 4.44 -15.31
N LYS A 52 3.86 5.45 -15.66
CA LYS A 52 3.14 6.31 -14.70
C LYS A 52 2.04 5.57 -13.92
N ARG A 53 1.87 4.26 -14.14
CA ARG A 53 0.85 3.45 -13.49
C ARG A 53 1.41 2.09 -13.11
N ALA A 54 1.01 1.60 -11.95
CA ALA A 54 1.24 0.22 -11.54
C ALA A 54 0.03 -0.30 -10.76
N LEU A 55 -0.15 -1.62 -10.75
CA LEU A 55 -1.24 -2.26 -10.04
C LEU A 55 -0.72 -3.55 -9.39
N VAL A 56 -1.24 -3.88 -8.21
CA VAL A 56 -1.02 -5.16 -7.55
C VAL A 56 -2.36 -5.75 -7.14
N GLU A 57 -2.48 -7.06 -7.26
CA GLU A 57 -3.71 -7.80 -7.01
C GLU A 57 -3.49 -8.86 -5.94
N ASP A 58 -4.53 -9.08 -5.12
CA ASP A 58 -4.58 -10.25 -4.26
C ASP A 58 -4.64 -11.51 -5.13
N PRO A 59 -3.66 -12.43 -5.04
CA PRO A 59 -3.67 -13.66 -5.81
C PRO A 59 -4.90 -14.55 -5.49
N ALA A 60 -5.51 -14.40 -4.31
CA ALA A 60 -6.75 -15.09 -3.96
C ALA A 60 -8.01 -14.39 -4.48
N GLY A 61 -7.90 -13.15 -5.01
CA GLY A 61 -9.01 -12.36 -5.51
C GLY A 61 -10.02 -11.91 -4.44
N VAL A 62 -9.62 -11.91 -3.16
CA VAL A 62 -10.49 -11.57 -2.03
C VAL A 62 -10.35 -10.10 -1.65
N GLY A 63 -9.11 -9.62 -1.56
CA GLY A 63 -8.78 -8.25 -1.21
C GLY A 63 -8.98 -7.25 -2.37
N PRO A 64 -9.02 -5.94 -2.05
CA PRO A 64 -9.08 -4.90 -3.06
C PRO A 64 -7.77 -4.86 -3.85
N ARG A 65 -7.82 -4.38 -5.08
CA ARG A 65 -6.59 -4.09 -5.83
C ARG A 65 -5.96 -2.80 -5.31
N LEU A 66 -4.63 -2.73 -5.31
CA LEU A 66 -3.93 -1.48 -5.04
C LEU A 66 -3.44 -0.91 -6.37
N PHE A 67 -3.79 0.34 -6.63
CA PHE A 67 -3.45 1.04 -7.88
C PHE A 67 -2.59 2.24 -7.57
N PHE A 68 -1.48 2.37 -8.28
CA PHE A 68 -0.49 3.42 -8.10
C PHE A 68 -0.50 4.31 -9.33
N HIS A 69 -0.65 5.60 -9.11
CA HIS A 69 -0.72 6.60 -10.16
C HIS A 69 0.32 7.68 -9.94
N HIS A 70 1.08 8.03 -10.98
CA HIS A 70 2.07 9.08 -10.90
C HIS A 70 1.43 10.40 -10.45
N ALA A 71 2.05 11.07 -9.48
CA ALA A 71 1.61 12.37 -9.00
C ALA A 71 2.22 13.48 -9.86
N ASP A 72 1.39 14.33 -10.49
CA ASP A 72 1.92 15.46 -11.27
C ASP A 72 2.55 16.56 -10.38
N ARG A 73 2.34 16.49 -9.06
CA ARG A 73 2.86 17.43 -8.06
C ARG A 73 3.18 16.72 -6.75
N PRO A 74 4.15 17.23 -5.97
CA PRO A 74 4.47 16.68 -4.66
C PRO A 74 3.26 16.63 -3.72
N LYS A 75 3.22 15.62 -2.84
CA LYS A 75 2.21 15.47 -1.78
C LYS A 75 2.12 16.73 -0.92
N GLN A 76 0.89 17.19 -0.67
CA GLN A 76 0.61 18.33 0.21
C GLN A 76 -0.14 17.87 1.45
N GLY A 77 0.52 17.94 2.61
CA GLY A 77 -0.07 17.56 3.89
C GLY A 77 -0.25 16.05 4.04
N ARG A 78 -1.24 15.66 4.85
CA ARG A 78 -1.53 14.26 5.19
C ARG A 78 -2.47 13.63 4.15
N ASN A 79 -2.39 12.31 4.02
CA ASN A 79 -3.42 11.57 3.30
C ASN A 79 -4.81 11.82 3.93
N ARG A 80 -5.81 12.03 3.08
CA ARG A 80 -7.21 12.25 3.49
C ARG A 80 -7.91 10.96 3.90
N MET A 81 -7.38 9.84 3.44
CA MET A 81 -7.75 8.49 3.82
C MET A 81 -6.63 7.91 4.67
N HIS A 82 -7.00 7.16 5.70
CA HIS A 82 -6.06 6.42 6.52
C HIS A 82 -6.16 4.94 6.20
N LEU A 83 -5.02 4.25 6.17
CA LEU A 83 -4.94 2.82 5.92
C LEU A 83 -4.37 2.13 7.16
N ASP A 84 -5.13 1.18 7.69
CA ASP A 84 -4.70 0.32 8.79
C ASP A 84 -4.38 -1.08 8.27
N ILE A 85 -3.21 -1.60 8.63
CA ILE A 85 -2.71 -2.93 8.27
C ILE A 85 -2.69 -3.78 9.52
N SER A 86 -3.25 -5.00 9.44
CA SER A 86 -3.14 -5.97 10.54
C SER A 86 -1.88 -6.82 10.38
N ALA A 87 -1.04 -6.85 11.42
CA ALA A 87 0.12 -7.75 11.45
C ALA A 87 -0.30 -9.23 11.48
N THR A 88 -1.50 -9.52 11.99
CA THR A 88 -2.10 -10.86 11.99
C THR A 88 -3.54 -10.77 11.49
N PRO A 89 -3.81 -10.92 10.18
CA PRO A 89 -5.16 -10.82 9.63
C PRO A 89 -6.17 -11.71 10.39
N GLY A 90 -7.29 -11.13 10.79
CA GLY A 90 -8.38 -11.83 11.50
C GLY A 90 -8.23 -11.95 13.02
N ARG A 91 -7.14 -11.48 13.62
CA ARG A 91 -7.00 -11.40 15.09
C ARG A 91 -6.07 -10.29 15.54
N ARG A 92 -6.05 -9.99 16.84
CA ARG A 92 -5.05 -9.09 17.42
C ARG A 92 -3.67 -9.78 17.47
N PRO A 93 -2.58 -9.10 17.08
CA PRO A 93 -1.23 -9.63 17.26
C PRO A 93 -0.80 -9.55 18.72
N SER A 94 0.09 -10.43 19.13
CA SER A 94 0.88 -10.22 20.33
C SER A 94 1.91 -9.09 20.12
N PRO A 95 2.42 -8.44 21.18
CA PRO A 95 3.46 -7.41 21.03
C PRO A 95 4.68 -7.91 20.24
N ARG A 96 5.08 -9.18 20.41
CA ARG A 96 6.19 -9.77 19.66
C ARG A 96 5.89 -9.88 18.16
N GLU A 97 4.69 -10.32 17.79
CA GLU A 97 4.29 -10.42 16.38
C GLU A 97 4.21 -9.05 15.73
N LEU A 98 3.66 -8.06 16.44
CA LEU A 98 3.57 -6.69 15.96
C LEU A 98 4.96 -6.08 15.71
N HIS A 99 5.89 -6.25 16.66
CA HIS A 99 7.26 -5.74 16.50
C HIS A 99 8.01 -6.46 15.38
N ALA A 100 7.85 -7.77 15.24
CA ALA A 100 8.48 -8.53 14.16
C ALA A 100 7.97 -8.10 12.78
N GLU A 101 6.67 -7.86 12.65
CA GLU A 101 6.10 -7.36 11.40
C GLU A 101 6.55 -5.93 11.10
N LYS A 102 6.58 -5.06 12.11
CA LYS A 102 7.18 -3.73 11.98
C LYS A 102 8.64 -3.80 11.49
N ASP A 103 9.45 -4.70 12.04
CA ASP A 103 10.85 -4.91 11.59
C ASP A 103 10.90 -5.37 10.13
N ARG A 104 10.02 -6.27 9.71
CA ARG A 104 9.90 -6.70 8.31
C ARG A 104 9.55 -5.54 7.39
N LEU A 105 8.55 -4.73 7.75
CA LEU A 105 8.13 -3.58 6.95
C LEU A 105 9.22 -2.52 6.84
N VAL A 106 9.98 -2.28 7.93
CA VAL A 106 11.16 -1.40 7.89
C VAL A 106 12.23 -1.94 6.93
N ALA A 107 12.49 -3.25 6.94
CA ALA A 107 13.43 -3.87 5.99
C ALA A 107 12.97 -3.75 4.52
N LEU A 108 11.67 -3.59 4.27
CA LEU A 108 11.11 -3.31 2.94
C LEU A 108 11.19 -1.82 2.55
N GLY A 109 11.57 -0.93 3.47
CA GLY A 109 11.72 0.51 3.21
C GLY A 109 10.70 1.40 3.92
N ALA A 110 9.87 0.87 4.82
CA ALA A 110 8.98 1.70 5.62
C ALA A 110 9.73 2.46 6.72
N GLU A 111 9.23 3.63 7.09
CA GLU A 111 9.70 4.43 8.23
C GLU A 111 8.75 4.24 9.43
N VAL A 112 9.30 4.04 10.63
CA VAL A 112 8.50 4.08 11.87
C VAL A 112 8.39 5.52 12.33
N VAL A 113 7.16 6.05 12.41
CA VAL A 113 6.89 7.38 12.95
C VAL A 113 6.86 7.34 14.47
N ARG A 114 6.05 6.44 15.05
CA ARG A 114 5.98 6.20 16.50
C ARG A 114 5.21 4.93 16.83
N LEU A 115 5.48 4.35 18.00
CA LEU A 115 4.56 3.43 18.66
C LEU A 115 3.48 4.24 19.37
N VAL A 116 2.22 3.86 19.17
CA VAL A 116 1.10 4.28 20.00
C VAL A 116 0.85 3.18 21.02
N ASP A 117 0.95 3.54 22.30
CA ASP A 117 0.61 2.68 23.43
C ASP A 117 -0.18 3.55 24.42
N GLN A 118 -1.51 3.48 24.32
CA GLN A 118 -2.40 4.32 25.12
C GLN A 118 -3.75 3.65 25.36
N GLN A 119 -4.58 4.30 26.17
CA GLN A 119 -5.95 3.88 26.44
C GLN A 119 -6.92 4.94 25.94
N TRP A 120 -7.91 4.52 25.14
CA TRP A 120 -9.09 5.32 24.84
C TRP A 120 -10.28 4.79 25.65
N GLY A 121 -10.34 5.23 26.92
CA GLY A 121 -11.29 4.67 27.88
C GLY A 121 -11.00 3.19 28.14
N PRO A 122 -11.96 2.27 27.94
CA PRO A 122 -11.72 0.83 28.11
C PRO A 122 -10.98 0.19 26.93
N TRP A 123 -10.68 0.94 25.86
CA TRP A 123 -10.10 0.42 24.63
C TRP A 123 -8.58 0.64 24.59
N PRO A 124 -7.77 -0.44 24.65
CA PRO A 124 -6.32 -0.33 24.54
C PRO A 124 -5.89 -0.15 23.09
N GLU A 125 -5.16 0.92 22.80
CA GLU A 125 -4.54 1.18 21.51
C GLU A 125 -3.05 0.80 21.57
N TYR A 126 -2.65 -0.17 20.74
CA TYR A 126 -1.27 -0.62 20.63
C TYR A 126 -0.92 -0.91 19.17
N TYR A 127 -0.33 0.06 18.47
CA TYR A 127 -0.04 -0.02 17.04
C TYR A 127 1.12 0.92 16.65
N PHE A 128 1.79 0.64 15.54
CA PHE A 128 2.81 1.54 14.99
C PHE A 128 2.19 2.47 13.96
N GLN A 129 2.46 3.77 14.07
CA GLN A 129 2.29 4.69 12.94
C GLN A 129 3.53 4.61 12.07
N MET A 130 3.33 4.40 10.78
CA MET A 130 4.39 4.17 9.81
C MET A 130 4.18 5.00 8.55
N ARG A 131 5.23 5.10 7.75
CA ARG A 131 5.20 5.65 6.40
C ARG A 131 5.78 4.66 5.42
N ASP A 132 5.21 4.60 4.22
CA ASP A 132 5.81 3.87 3.11
C ASP A 132 7.04 4.62 2.55
N PRO A 133 7.77 4.04 1.58
CA PRO A 133 8.98 4.68 1.01
C PRO A 133 8.78 6.08 0.44
N GLU A 134 7.54 6.48 0.14
CA GLU A 134 7.21 7.81 -0.39
C GLU A 134 6.52 8.72 0.64
N GLY A 135 6.47 8.30 1.90
CA GLY A 135 5.93 9.11 2.99
C GLY A 135 4.41 9.06 3.14
N ASN A 136 3.71 8.13 2.49
CA ASN A 136 2.28 7.91 2.72
C ASN A 136 2.06 7.26 4.08
N GLU A 137 1.14 7.81 4.87
CA GLU A 137 0.91 7.38 6.24
C GLU A 137 -0.01 6.15 6.31
N PHE A 138 0.39 5.14 7.09
CA PHE A 138 -0.43 3.98 7.45
C PHE A 138 -0.16 3.55 8.90
N CYS A 139 -1.05 2.75 9.50
CA CYS A 139 -0.79 2.10 10.78
C CYS A 139 -0.61 0.60 10.63
N LEU A 140 0.22 0.03 11.49
CA LEU A 140 0.36 -1.41 11.67
C LEU A 140 -0.16 -1.79 13.06
N GLN A 141 -1.20 -2.62 13.12
CA GLN A 141 -1.93 -2.99 14.33
C GLN A 141 -2.08 -4.50 14.55
#